data_AF-A0A536RQF1-F1
#
_entry.id   AF-A0A536RQF1-F1
#
_cell.length_a   1.000
_cell.length_b   1.000
_cell.length_c   1.000
_cell.angle_alpha   90.00
_cell.angle_beta   90.00
_cell.angle_gamma   90.00
#
_symmetry.space_group_name_H-M   'P 1'
#
loop_
_entity.id
_entity.type
_entity.pdbx_description
1 polymer ?
#
loop_
_entity_poly.entity_id
_entity_poly.type
_entity_poly.pdbx_seq_one_letter_code
_entity_poly.pdbx_strand_id
1 'polypeptide(L)' 'MTKYQRVSGDAIEYEVFARKTRVEPLHQVGSVVAPDADLAMAYARATYDEERWCEMAIVRKDDVIHLWQPGEA' A
#
# COMPACT_ATOMS: atom_id res chain seq x y z
N MET A 1 20.26 -10.53 1.25
CA MET A 1 19.35 -9.47 0.74
C MET A 1 18.70 -10.01 -0.52
N THR A 2 17.50 -10.58 -0.40
CA THR A 2 16.82 -11.29 -1.50
C THR A 2 16.30 -10.27 -2.50
N LYS A 3 16.90 -10.23 -3.70
CA LYS A 3 16.38 -9.46 -4.83
C LYS A 3 15.15 -10.19 -5.37
N TYR A 4 13.96 -9.62 -5.15
CA TYR A 4 12.74 -10.07 -5.83
C TYR A 4 12.90 -9.77 -7.32
N GLN A 5 13.16 -10.83 -8.09
CA GLN A 5 13.20 -10.78 -9.54
C GLN A 5 11.77 -10.53 -10.03
N ARG A 6 11.52 -9.33 -10.57
CA ARG A 6 10.21 -8.91 -11.05
C ARG A 6 9.79 -9.82 -12.20
N VAL A 7 8.74 -10.59 -11.98
CA VAL A 7 8.11 -11.43 -13.00
C VAL A 7 7.38 -10.48 -13.95
N SER A 8 7.90 -10.43 -15.18
CA SER A 8 7.42 -9.81 -16.42
C SER A 8 6.06 -9.09 -16.37
N GLY A 9 6.12 -7.78 -16.63
CA GLY A 9 5.04 -6.80 -16.52
C GLY A 9 5.53 -5.68 -15.62
N ASP A 10 5.42 -4.41 -16.02
CA ASP A 10 5.88 -3.29 -15.19
C ASP A 10 5.27 -3.40 -13.80
N ALA A 11 6.08 -3.82 -12.82
CA ALA A 11 5.54 -4.06 -11.48
C ALA A 11 5.33 -2.70 -10.80
N ILE A 12 4.07 -2.41 -10.48
CA ILE A 12 3.65 -1.15 -9.89
C ILE A 12 3.69 -1.31 -8.37
N GLU A 13 4.27 -0.32 -7.69
CA GLU A 13 4.24 -0.24 -6.24
C GLU A 13 2.98 0.50 -5.79
N TYR A 14 2.26 -0.10 -4.84
CA TYR A 14 1.05 0.46 -4.24
C TYR A 14 1.29 0.66 -2.75
N GLU A 15 0.99 1.85 -2.26
CA GLU A 15 0.94 2.16 -0.84
C GLU A 15 -0.39 1.67 -0.26
N VAL A 16 -0.32 1.01 0.89
CA VAL A 16 -1.47 0.43 1.60
C VAL A 16 -1.78 1.27 2.82
N PHE A 17 -3.05 1.65 2.92
CA PHE A 17 -3.59 2.46 3.99
C PHE A 17 -4.69 1.70 4.72
N ALA A 18 -4.69 1.71 6.05
CA ALA A 18 -5.71 1.02 6.83
C ALA A 18 -6.01 1.71 8.18
N ARG A 19 -7.18 1.41 8.74
CA ARG A 19 -7.59 1.82 10.09
C ARG A 19 -8.47 0.79 10.77
N LYS A 20 -8.31 0.64 12.09
CA LYS A 20 -9.03 -0.38 12.87
C LYS A 20 -10.42 0.10 13.27
N THR A 21 -10.56 1.40 13.55
CA THR A 21 -11.84 2.00 13.93
C THR A 21 -12.17 3.21 13.05
N ARG A 22 -13.47 3.55 12.93
CA ARG A 22 -13.93 4.71 12.14
C ARG A 22 -13.49 6.06 12.70
N VAL A 23 -13.13 6.09 13.98
CA VAL A 23 -12.67 7.31 14.68
C VAL A 23 -11.18 7.55 14.49
N GLU A 24 -10.42 6.53 14.09
CA GLU A 24 -9.00 6.66 13.82
C GLU A 24 -8.74 7.25 12.42
N PRO A 25 -7.64 8.03 12.28
CA PRO A 25 -7.10 8.38 10.99
C PRO A 25 -6.77 7.14 10.16
N LEU A 26 -6.80 7.30 8.84
CA LEU A 26 -6.29 6.30 7.92
C LEU A 26 -4.75 6.40 7.89
N HIS A 27 -4.05 5.33 8.24
CA HIS A 27 -2.59 5.32 8.33
C HIS A 27 -2.00 4.51 7.18
N GLN A 28 -0.83 4.93 6.68
CA GLN A 28 -0.02 4.09 5.81
C GLN A 28 0.53 2.92 6.66
N VAL A 29 0.19 1.69 6.28
CA VAL A 29 0.58 0.46 6.98
C VAL A 29 1.66 -0.34 6.24
N GLY A 30 1.92 0.00 4.99
CA GLY A 30 3.03 -0.51 4.20
C GLY A 30 2.76 -0.43 2.71
N SER A 31 3.34 -1.35 1.94
CA SER A 31 3.32 -1.31 0.47
C SER A 31 3.25 -2.71 -0.14
N VAL A 32 2.62 -2.85 -1.29
CA VAL A 32 2.61 -4.10 -2.10
C VAL A 32 3.05 -3.83 -3.53
N VAL A 33 3.64 -4.83 -4.19
CA VAL A 33 4.07 -4.73 -5.58
C VAL A 33 3.25 -5.71 -6.42
N ALA A 34 2.62 -5.20 -7.48
CA ALA A 34 1.73 -5.98 -8.35
C ALA A 34 1.71 -5.40 -9.78
N PRO A 35 1.41 -6.22 -10.81
CA PRO A 35 1.31 -5.75 -12.19
C PRO A 35 0.08 -4.85 -12.43
N ASP A 36 -0.98 -4.99 -11.62
CA ASP A 36 -2.22 -4.24 -11.72
C ASP A 36 -2.89 -4.07 -10.34
N ALA A 37 -3.96 -3.28 -10.32
CA ALA A 37 -4.68 -2.95 -9.08
C ALA A 37 -5.46 -4.14 -8.51
N ASP A 38 -5.95 -5.05 -9.35
CA ASP A 38 -6.73 -6.22 -8.91
C ASP A 38 -5.84 -7.18 -8.12
N LEU A 39 -4.64 -7.44 -8.63
CA LEU A 39 -3.66 -8.26 -7.93
C LEU A 39 -3.09 -7.54 -6.71
N ALA A 40 -2.90 -6.21 -6.77
CA ALA A 40 -2.52 -5.41 -5.61
C ALA A 40 -3.55 -5.52 -4.48
N MET A 41 -4.84 -5.46 -4.79
CA MET A 41 -5.92 -5.64 -3.81
C MET A 41 -5.89 -7.03 -3.18
N ALA A 42 -5.68 -8.08 -3.98
CA ALA A 42 -5.57 -9.44 -3.47
C ALA A 42 -4.37 -9.59 -2.54
N TYR A 43 -3.20 -9.04 -2.92
CA TYR A 43 -1.98 -9.08 -2.11
C TYR A 43 -2.12 -8.28 -0.82
N ALA A 44 -2.69 -7.07 -0.86
CA ALA A 44 -2.91 -6.26 0.33
C ALA A 44 -3.86 -6.98 1.31
N ARG A 45 -4.97 -7.55 0.81
CA ARG A 45 -5.90 -8.32 1.66
C ARG A 45 -5.23 -9.52 2.29
N ALA A 46 -4.43 -10.28 1.55
CA ALA A 46 -3.75 -11.47 2.07
C ALA A 46 -2.59 -11.14 3.01
N THR A 47 -1.92 -10.01 2.82
CA THR A 47 -0.76 -9.61 3.64
C THR A 47 -1.18 -8.99 4.97
N TYR A 48 -2.31 -8.27 4.98
CA TYR A 48 -2.78 -7.50 6.13
C TYR A 48 -4.09 -8.06 6.70
N ASP A 49 -4.40 -9.36 6.56
CA ASP A 49 -5.64 -9.96 7.09
C ASP A 49 -5.66 -10.20 8.61
N GLU A 50 -4.51 -10.06 9.28
CA GLU A 50 -4.32 -10.42 10.69
C GLU A 50 -5.14 -9.55 11.67
N GLU A 51 -5.54 -8.35 11.25
CA GLU A 51 -6.22 -7.36 12.07
C GLU A 51 -7.66 -7.14 11.58
N ARG A 52 -8.57 -6.77 12.50
CA ARG A 52 -9.95 -6.40 12.16
C ARG A 52 -10.02 -4.98 11.60
N TRP A 53 -9.55 -4.79 10.37
CA TRP A 53 -9.64 -3.50 9.69
C TRP A 53 -11.09 -3.15 9.37
N CYS A 54 -11.51 -1.93 9.72
CA CYS A 54 -12.81 -1.41 9.30
C CYS A 54 -12.77 -0.76 7.91
N GLU A 55 -11.57 -0.39 7.45
CA GLU A 55 -11.31 0.17 6.14
C GLU A 55 -9.86 -0.10 5.73
N MET A 56 -9.68 -0.40 4.44
CA MET A 56 -8.39 -0.58 3.80
C MET A 56 -8.46 -0.02 2.38
N ALA A 57 -7.45 0.75 1.99
CA ALA A 57 -7.33 1.39 0.69
C ALA A 57 -5.91 1.21 0.14
N ILE A 58 -5.79 1.23 -1.19
CA ILE A 58 -4.50 1.21 -1.88
C ILE A 58 -4.45 2.37 -2.88
N VAL A 59 -3.25 2.90 -3.10
CA VAL A 59 -2.98 3.93 -4.12
C VAL A 59 -1.65 3.61 -4.78
N ARG A 60 -1.48 3.89 -6.08
CA ARG A 60 -0.16 3.76 -6.71
C ARG A 60 0.79 4.75 -6.08
N LYS A 61 2.01 4.32 -5.82
CA LYS A 61 3.04 5.19 -5.23
C LYS A 61 3.30 6.43 -6.07
N ASP A 62 3.28 6.28 -7.40
CA ASP A 62 3.49 7.39 -8.35
C ASP A 62 2.34 8.40 -8.39
N ASP A 63 1.17 8.05 -7.86
CA ASP A 63 0.02 8.96 -7.76
C ASP A 63 0.05 9.79 -6.46
N VAL A 64 0.95 9.49 -5.53
CA VAL A 64 1.10 10.22 -4.26
C VAL A 64 1.95 11.47 -4.49
N ILE A 65 1.29 12.63 -4.46
CA ILE A 65 1.96 13.93 -4.58
C ILE A 65 2.26 14.47 -3.18
N HIS A 66 3.53 14.45 -2.79
CA HIS A 66 3.98 15.04 -1.52
C HIS A 66 4.06 16.56 -1.63
N LEU A 67 3.35 17.28 -0.76
CA LEU A 67 3.45 18.74 -0.64
C LEU A 67 4.63 19.18 0.22
N TRP A 68 5.02 18.34 1.20
CA TRP A 68 6.15 18.55 2.10
C TRP A 68 6.89 17.23 2.27
N GLN A 69 8.22 17.28 2.26
CA GLN A 69 9.03 16.10 2.57
C GLN A 69 9.23 15.97 4.09
N PRO A 70 9.45 14.74 4.61
CA PRO A 70 9.87 14.57 6.00
C PRO A 70 11.16 15.36 6.25
N GLY A 71 11.07 16.45 7.00
CA GLY A 71 12.22 17.31 7.35
C GLY A 71 12.26 18.69 6.69
N GLU A 72 11.25 19.06 5.90
CA GLU A 72 11.11 20.44 5.42
C GLU A 72 10.44 21.29 6.53
N ALA A 73 11.23 22.17 7.15
CA ALA A 73 10.82 23.06 8.23
C ALA A 73 10.26 24.38 7.70
#